data_AF-A0A7V5FQ41-F1
#
_entry.id   AF-A0A7V5FQ41-F1
#
_cell.length_a   1.000
_cell.length_b   1.000
_cell.length_c   1.000
_cell.angle_alpha   90.00
_cell.angle_beta   90.00
_cell.angle_gamma   90.00
#
_symmetry.space_group_name_H-M   'P 1'
#
loop_
_entity.id
_entity.type
_entity.pdbx_description
1 polymer ?
#
loop_
_entity_poly.entity_id
_entity_poly.type
_entity_poly.pdbx_seq_one_letter_code
_entity_poly.pdbx_strand_id
1 'polypeptide(L)'
;MLWIKKLTGARTIGLAGQLGPIFEKRHGIPMEPPFYASTYGNIFSIQEAVRHLSETLDKRPWQASVAILGGGELGEQLEEHLGRDGYNLKMVNVRYTRRGDVKLADEAETDRQLHDVDLVINLLPRGIDFMACRLHERMPDSATIIDFSRPQIPADAIAQKVVMGNRVQRRGIHFFMKLPGGWKRHELPACSMPCLLASLTGQTANNLTEFRNIAGQMAFETALAGAPAPLHTVMRLRLRKFAEEIGIIAGFALFILKNRLPATTR
;
A
#
# COMPACT_ATOMS: atom_id res chain seq x y z
N MET A 1 -14.67 -25.18 13.92
CA MET A 1 -15.19 -24.18 12.95
C MET A 1 -16.66 -24.38 12.54
N LEU A 2 -17.18 -25.61 12.44
CA LEU A 2 -18.58 -25.87 12.04
C LEU A 2 -19.64 -25.19 12.92
N TRP A 3 -19.39 -25.06 14.23
CA TRP A 3 -20.32 -24.44 15.17
C TRP A 3 -20.45 -22.92 14.99
N ILE A 4 -19.34 -22.22 14.75
CA ILE A 4 -19.34 -20.76 14.46
C ILE A 4 -20.05 -20.47 13.13
N LYS A 5 -19.84 -21.29 12.09
CA LYS A 5 -20.58 -21.15 10.82
C LYS A 5 -22.08 -21.33 11.01
N LYS A 6 -22.50 -22.33 11.80
CA LYS A 6 -23.91 -22.57 12.14
C LYS A 6 -24.55 -21.41 12.94
N LEU A 7 -23.81 -20.80 13.87
CA LEU A 7 -24.29 -19.69 14.69
C LEU A 7 -24.37 -18.35 13.93
N THR A 8 -23.44 -18.11 13.01
CA THR A 8 -23.32 -16.82 12.30
C THR A 8 -24.01 -16.79 10.93
N GLY A 9 -24.34 -17.97 10.38
CA GLY A 9 -24.73 -18.10 8.97
C GLY A 9 -23.59 -17.79 7.99
N ALA A 10 -22.35 -17.65 8.47
CA ALA A 10 -21.22 -17.26 7.65
C ALA A 10 -20.80 -18.42 6.71
N ARG A 11 -20.75 -18.12 5.41
CA ARG A 11 -20.26 -19.07 4.38
C ARG A 11 -18.76 -19.36 4.55
N THR A 12 -18.00 -18.34 4.98
CA THR A 12 -16.55 -18.38 5.14
C THR A 12 -16.12 -17.73 6.46
N ILE A 13 -15.11 -18.29 7.12
CA ILE A 13 -14.47 -17.69 8.31
C ILE A 13 -12.99 -17.54 7.96
N GLY A 14 -12.51 -16.30 7.95
CA GLY A 14 -11.09 -15.97 7.82
C GLY A 14 -10.52 -15.53 9.16
N LEU A 15 -9.34 -16.02 9.51
CA LEU A 15 -8.59 -15.57 10.68
C LEU A 15 -7.45 -14.66 10.20
N ALA A 16 -7.31 -13.49 10.83
CA ALA A 16 -6.25 -12.53 10.52
C ALA A 16 -5.45 -12.22 11.81
N GLY A 17 -4.13 -12.18 11.69
CA GLY A 17 -3.21 -11.94 12.82
C GLY A 17 -1.81 -12.50 12.55
N GLN A 18 -0.94 -12.52 13.56
CA GLN A 18 0.38 -13.17 13.52
C GLN A 18 0.26 -14.70 13.61
N LEU A 19 -0.56 -15.28 12.73
CA LEU A 19 -0.96 -16.68 12.79
C LEU A 19 0.13 -17.60 12.23
N GLY A 20 0.88 -17.18 11.20
CA GLY A 20 1.96 -17.97 10.61
C GLY A 20 3.04 -18.40 11.62
N PRO A 21 3.68 -17.46 12.35
CA PRO A 21 4.68 -17.83 13.37
C PRO A 21 4.11 -18.72 14.50
N ILE A 22 2.82 -18.55 14.84
CA ILE A 22 2.17 -19.37 15.86
C ILE A 22 1.89 -20.77 15.31
N PHE A 23 1.28 -20.91 14.13
CA PHE A 23 0.89 -22.20 13.59
C PHE A 23 2.09 -22.99 13.08
N GLU A 24 2.90 -22.42 12.20
CA GLU A 24 4.00 -23.15 11.55
C GLU A 24 5.17 -23.35 12.50
N LYS A 25 5.70 -22.27 13.08
CA LYS A 25 6.94 -22.34 13.87
C LYS A 25 6.74 -22.94 15.26
N ARG A 26 5.61 -22.65 15.92
CA ARG A 26 5.35 -23.13 17.29
C ARG A 26 4.57 -24.44 17.34
N HIS A 27 3.71 -24.69 16.35
CA HIS A 27 2.81 -25.85 16.37
C HIS A 27 3.00 -26.82 15.19
N GLY A 28 3.87 -26.51 14.22
CA GLY A 28 4.09 -27.38 13.05
C GLY A 28 2.86 -27.52 12.16
N ILE A 29 1.91 -26.60 12.22
CA ILE A 29 0.67 -26.63 11.45
C ILE A 29 0.91 -25.82 10.17
N PRO A 30 0.94 -26.45 8.99
CA PRO A 30 1.15 -25.75 7.72
C PRO A 30 0.01 -24.76 7.45
N MET A 31 0.35 -23.56 6.96
CA MET A 31 -0.65 -22.56 6.57
C MET A 31 -1.25 -22.90 5.20
N GLU A 32 -2.13 -23.88 5.17
CA GLU A 32 -2.94 -24.22 4.00
C GLU A 32 -4.32 -23.53 4.09
N PRO A 33 -5.01 -23.29 2.96
CA PRO A 33 -6.39 -22.80 2.99
C PRO A 33 -7.25 -23.60 3.99
N PRO A 34 -8.00 -22.95 4.89
CA PRO A 34 -8.45 -21.55 4.86
C PRO A 34 -7.54 -20.54 5.60
N PHE A 35 -6.30 -20.90 5.93
CA PHE A 35 -5.33 -19.99 6.53
C PHE A 35 -4.59 -19.22 5.44
N TYR A 36 -4.42 -17.91 5.63
CA TYR A 36 -3.78 -17.03 4.66
C TYR A 36 -2.69 -16.19 5.31
N ALA A 37 -1.54 -16.08 4.65
CA ALA A 37 -0.46 -15.19 5.08
C ALA A 37 -0.82 -13.72 4.81
N SER A 38 -0.62 -12.86 5.81
CA SER A 38 -0.93 -11.42 5.70
C SER A 38 0.01 -10.65 4.77
N THR A 39 1.15 -11.24 4.40
CA THR A 39 2.25 -10.59 3.67
C THR A 39 1.77 -9.98 2.35
N TYR A 40 1.01 -10.71 1.54
CA TYR A 40 0.55 -10.21 0.24
C TYR A 40 -0.36 -8.99 0.37
N GLY A 41 -1.26 -8.99 1.36
CA GLY A 41 -2.11 -7.84 1.64
C GLY A 41 -1.31 -6.62 2.08
N ASN A 42 -0.29 -6.81 2.92
CA ASN A 42 0.59 -5.72 3.35
C ASN A 42 1.41 -5.15 2.19
N ILE A 43 2.01 -6.00 1.37
CA ILE A 43 2.78 -5.55 0.20
C ILE A 43 1.88 -4.78 -0.77
N PHE A 44 0.71 -5.34 -1.11
CA PHE A 44 -0.27 -4.66 -1.96
C PHE A 44 -0.64 -3.26 -1.40
N SER A 45 -0.93 -3.18 -0.10
CA SER A 45 -1.32 -1.93 0.56
C SER A 45 -0.22 -0.88 0.50
N ILE A 46 1.04 -1.28 0.72
CA ILE A 46 2.20 -0.39 0.64
C ILE A 46 2.43 0.06 -0.81
N GLN A 47 2.39 -0.86 -1.78
CA GLN A 47 2.56 -0.52 -3.19
C GLN A 47 1.50 0.48 -3.67
N GLU A 48 0.24 0.25 -3.32
CA GLU A 48 -0.84 1.18 -3.66
C GLU A 48 -0.70 2.54 -2.97
N ALA A 49 -0.18 2.56 -1.73
CA ALA A 49 0.13 3.81 -1.03
C ALA A 49 1.28 4.57 -1.71
N VAL A 50 2.37 3.89 -2.07
CA VAL A 50 3.51 4.50 -2.79
C VAL A 50 3.05 5.05 -4.14
N ARG A 51 2.26 4.29 -4.90
CA ARG A 51 1.69 4.73 -6.18
C ARG A 51 0.86 6.00 -6.02
N HIS A 52 -0.10 5.98 -5.09
CA HIS A 52 -0.98 7.12 -4.84
C HIS A 52 -0.22 8.37 -4.38
N LEU A 53 0.76 8.22 -3.49
CA LEU A 53 1.55 9.34 -3.01
C LEU A 53 2.48 9.90 -4.09
N SER A 54 3.08 9.04 -4.92
CA SER A 54 3.91 9.48 -6.06
C SER A 54 3.08 10.27 -7.08
N GLU A 55 1.85 9.82 -7.37
CA GLU A 55 0.90 10.57 -8.20
C GLU A 55 0.54 11.93 -7.57
N THR A 56 0.38 11.99 -6.24
CA THR A 56 0.10 13.23 -5.52
C THR A 56 1.29 14.21 -5.55
N LEU A 57 2.51 13.69 -5.64
CA LEU A 57 3.74 14.47 -5.81
C LEU A 57 4.02 14.84 -7.27
N ASP A 58 3.16 14.45 -8.21
CA ASP A 58 3.36 14.59 -9.67
C ASP A 58 4.68 13.95 -10.14
N LYS A 59 5.06 12.83 -9.53
CA LYS A 59 6.27 12.07 -9.85
C LYS A 59 5.94 10.76 -10.53
N ARG A 60 6.66 10.46 -11.61
CA ARG A 60 6.69 9.11 -12.19
C ARG A 60 7.51 8.18 -11.29
N PRO A 61 7.31 6.84 -11.36
CA PRO A 61 8.01 5.90 -10.47
C PRO A 61 9.52 6.10 -10.41
N TRP A 62 10.19 6.25 -11.56
CA TRP A 62 11.65 6.45 -11.65
C TRP A 62 12.15 7.82 -11.17
N GLN A 63 11.25 8.75 -10.87
CA GLN A 63 11.56 10.07 -10.31
C GLN A 63 11.31 10.14 -8.81
N ALA A 64 10.55 9.19 -8.25
CA ALA A 64 10.25 9.12 -6.82
C ALA A 64 11.34 8.30 -6.11
N SER A 65 12.02 8.92 -5.15
CA SER A 65 12.98 8.22 -4.27
C SER A 65 12.27 7.68 -3.04
N VAL A 66 12.36 6.37 -2.81
CA VAL A 66 11.69 5.66 -1.72
C VAL A 66 12.72 4.96 -0.85
N ALA A 67 12.72 5.25 0.45
CA ALA A 67 13.51 4.50 1.41
C ALA A 67 12.65 3.46 2.15
N ILE A 68 13.18 2.26 2.35
CA ILE A 68 12.57 1.19 3.14
C ILE A 68 13.39 1.02 4.42
N LEU A 69 12.74 1.19 5.58
CA LEU A 69 13.39 1.10 6.88
C LEU A 69 13.19 -0.29 7.49
N GLY A 70 14.22 -1.12 7.46
CA GLY A 70 14.19 -2.48 7.98
C GLY A 70 13.20 -3.40 7.27
N GLY A 71 12.54 -4.28 8.03
CA GLY A 71 11.47 -5.15 7.51
C GLY A 71 11.87 -6.58 7.15
N GLY A 72 13.16 -6.93 7.21
CA GLY A 72 13.64 -8.29 6.90
C GLY A 72 13.05 -8.82 5.59
N GLU A 73 12.49 -10.02 5.61
CA GLU A 73 11.83 -10.64 4.44
C GLU A 73 10.73 -9.75 3.81
N LEU A 74 9.94 -9.03 4.60
CA LEU A 74 8.91 -8.12 4.06
C LEU A 74 9.56 -6.93 3.33
N GLY A 75 10.67 -6.40 3.87
CA GLY A 75 11.43 -5.32 3.26
C GLY A 75 12.05 -5.74 1.93
N GLU A 76 12.67 -6.93 1.89
CA GLU A 76 13.27 -7.52 0.68
C GLU A 76 12.21 -7.76 -0.41
N GLN A 77 11.06 -8.32 -0.05
CA GLN A 77 9.96 -8.50 -1.02
C GLN A 77 9.42 -7.16 -1.52
N LEU A 78 9.30 -6.15 -0.65
CA LEU A 78 8.88 -4.81 -1.05
C LEU A 78 9.89 -4.18 -2.01
N GLU A 79 11.18 -4.33 -1.75
CA GLU A 79 12.24 -3.81 -2.61
C GLU A 79 12.16 -4.42 -4.00
N GLU A 80 12.05 -5.74 -4.09
CA GLU A 80 11.90 -6.45 -5.37
C GLU A 80 10.67 -5.94 -6.15
N HIS A 81 9.53 -5.82 -5.48
CA HIS A 81 8.27 -5.50 -6.13
C HIS A 81 8.15 -4.02 -6.51
N LEU A 82 8.60 -3.10 -5.66
CA LEU A 82 8.65 -1.68 -6.01
C LEU A 82 9.74 -1.40 -7.06
N GLY A 83 10.85 -2.14 -7.03
CA GLY A 83 11.92 -2.01 -8.03
C GLY A 83 11.41 -2.40 -9.43
N ARG A 84 10.60 -3.47 -9.52
CA ARG A 84 9.91 -3.86 -10.75
C ARG A 84 8.89 -2.82 -11.23
N ASP A 85 8.23 -2.13 -10.32
CA ASP A 85 7.31 -1.04 -10.64
C ASP A 85 8.07 0.25 -11.06
N GLY A 86 9.41 0.25 -11.01
CA GLY A 86 10.29 1.29 -11.55
C GLY A 86 10.72 2.36 -10.55
N TYR A 87 10.51 2.16 -9.25
CA TYR A 87 10.90 3.12 -8.22
C TYR A 87 12.40 3.15 -7.95
N ASN A 88 12.94 4.31 -7.57
CA ASN A 88 14.31 4.42 -7.07
C ASN A 88 14.35 4.10 -5.58
N LEU A 89 14.90 2.95 -5.22
CA LEU A 89 14.80 2.39 -3.88
C LEU A 89 16.10 2.47 -3.10
N LYS A 90 15.98 2.66 -1.78
CA LYS A 90 17.09 2.64 -0.84
C LYS A 90 16.72 1.82 0.39
N MET A 91 17.54 0.84 0.75
CA MET A 91 17.31 -0.01 1.90
C MET A 91 18.13 0.45 3.11
N VAL A 92 17.45 0.94 4.13
CA VAL A 92 18.06 1.35 5.40
C VAL A 92 18.03 0.17 6.37
N ASN A 93 19.20 -0.40 6.61
CA ASN A 93 19.35 -1.57 7.46
C ASN A 93 19.41 -1.20 8.94
N VAL A 94 18.72 -2.00 9.76
CA VAL A 94 18.71 -1.88 11.23
C VAL A 94 19.17 -3.17 11.89
N ARG A 95 19.67 -3.06 13.12
CA ARG A 95 20.09 -4.16 13.99
C ARG A 95 19.27 -4.13 15.26
N TYR A 96 18.91 -5.32 15.74
CA TYR A 96 18.21 -5.50 17.00
C TYR A 96 19.21 -5.80 18.12
N THR A 97 19.12 -5.06 19.22
CA THR A 97 19.92 -5.36 20.42
C THR A 97 19.33 -6.57 21.14
N ARG A 98 20.11 -7.18 22.06
CA ARG A 98 19.61 -8.27 22.92
C ARG A 98 18.41 -7.86 23.79
N ARG A 99 18.22 -6.57 24.04
CA ARG A 99 17.09 -6.03 24.81
C ARG A 99 15.86 -5.74 23.94
N GLY A 100 15.95 -5.96 22.62
CA GLY A 100 14.88 -5.69 21.67
C GLY A 100 14.83 -4.25 21.15
N ASP A 101 15.87 -3.44 21.44
CA ASP A 101 15.98 -2.09 20.90
C ASP A 101 16.46 -2.12 19.45
N VAL A 102 16.08 -1.12 18.67
CA VAL A 102 16.52 -0.95 17.28
C VAL A 102 17.68 0.03 17.22
N LYS A 103 18.70 -0.30 16.43
CA LYS A 103 19.81 0.58 16.08
C LYS A 103 20.06 0.58 14.58
N LEU A 104 20.58 1.68 14.04
CA LEU A 104 21.04 1.70 12.65
C LEU A 104 22.24 0.76 12.48
N ALA A 105 22.30 0.07 11.35
CA ALA A 105 23.44 -0.80 11.05
C ALA A 105 24.69 0.02 10.69
N ASP A 106 24.49 1.13 9.98
CA ASP A 106 25.50 2.11 9.56
C ASP A 106 24.84 3.50 9.51
N GLU A 107 25.31 4.42 10.36
CA GLU A 107 24.73 5.77 10.45
C GLU A 107 25.09 6.63 9.24
N ALA A 108 26.33 6.56 8.75
CA ALA A 108 26.78 7.39 7.64
C ALA A 108 26.08 6.99 6.34
N GLU A 109 25.88 5.69 6.12
CA GLU A 109 25.08 5.21 5.00
C GLU A 109 23.62 5.61 5.12
N THR A 110 23.05 5.52 6.33
CA THR A 110 21.66 5.94 6.57
C THR A 110 21.45 7.42 6.21
N ASP A 111 22.39 8.29 6.60
CA ASP A 111 22.33 9.72 6.25
C ASP A 111 22.32 9.94 4.74
N ARG A 112 23.21 9.26 4.01
CA ARG A 112 23.24 9.34 2.54
C ARG A 112 21.95 8.84 1.92
N GLN A 113 21.40 7.75 2.45
CA GLN A 113 20.20 7.14 1.89
C GLN A 113 18.96 8.01 2.13
N LEU A 114 18.85 8.68 3.28
CA LEU A 114 17.67 9.44 3.66
C LEU A 114 17.68 10.92 3.24
N HIS A 115 18.84 11.46 2.86
CA HIS A 115 19.00 12.90 2.61
C HIS A 115 18.04 13.51 1.57
N ASP A 116 17.69 12.78 0.51
CA ASP A 116 16.89 13.29 -0.63
C ASP A 116 15.68 12.38 -0.96
N VAL A 117 15.12 11.72 0.04
CA VAL A 117 13.97 10.82 -0.15
C VAL A 117 12.65 11.58 -0.22
N ASP A 118 11.76 11.08 -1.09
CA ASP A 118 10.38 11.58 -1.19
C ASP A 118 9.46 10.83 -0.23
N LEU A 119 9.64 9.51 -0.18
CA LEU A 119 8.79 8.59 0.55
C LEU A 119 9.62 7.69 1.44
N VAL A 120 9.13 7.42 2.64
CA VAL A 120 9.78 6.49 3.58
C VAL A 120 8.78 5.45 4.03
N ILE A 121 9.11 4.17 3.85
CA ILE A 121 8.32 3.03 4.32
C ILE A 121 8.91 2.59 5.66
N ASN A 122 8.22 2.90 6.75
CA ASN A 122 8.66 2.52 8.10
C ASN A 122 8.15 1.11 8.46
N LEU A 123 9.04 0.12 8.40
CA LEU A 123 8.77 -1.28 8.79
C LEU A 123 9.35 -1.63 10.16
N LEU A 124 9.79 -0.64 10.94
CA LEU A 124 10.26 -0.86 12.29
C LEU A 124 9.13 -1.35 13.21
N PRO A 125 9.42 -2.13 14.26
CA PRO A 125 8.38 -2.71 15.11
C PRO A 125 7.48 -1.65 15.76
N ARG A 126 8.07 -0.56 16.29
CA ARG A 126 7.35 0.50 17.00
C ARG A 126 7.77 1.88 16.49
N GLY A 127 6.85 2.83 16.48
CA GLY A 127 7.14 4.21 16.10
C GLY A 127 8.17 4.88 17.02
N ILE A 128 8.25 4.45 18.28
CA ILE A 128 9.31 4.93 19.18
C ILE A 128 10.72 4.50 18.74
N ASP A 129 10.84 3.36 18.05
CA ASP A 129 12.13 2.90 17.50
C ASP A 129 12.60 3.85 16.39
N PHE A 130 11.65 4.36 15.59
CA PHE A 130 11.91 5.38 14.58
C PHE A 130 12.43 6.69 15.20
N MET A 131 11.82 7.12 16.31
CA MET A 131 12.24 8.31 17.05
C MET A 131 13.60 8.13 17.73
N ALA A 132 13.84 6.97 18.34
CA ALA A 132 15.08 6.66 19.04
C ALA A 132 16.30 6.66 18.11
N CYS A 133 16.13 6.24 16.85
CA CYS A 133 17.17 6.32 15.82
C CYS A 133 17.32 7.73 15.20
N ARG A 134 16.51 8.71 15.62
CA ARG A 134 16.48 10.08 15.06
C ARG A 134 16.29 10.09 13.55
N LEU A 135 15.51 9.15 13.02
CA LEU A 135 15.34 8.97 11.56
C LEU A 135 14.68 10.18 10.90
N HIS A 136 13.72 10.82 11.59
CA HIS A 136 13.07 12.05 11.13
C HIS A 136 14.02 13.23 10.90
N GLU A 137 15.18 13.26 11.57
CA GLU A 137 16.16 14.34 11.41
C GLU A 137 17.10 14.12 10.22
N ARG A 138 17.10 12.91 9.65
CA ARG A 138 17.99 12.49 8.56
C ARG A 138 17.34 12.59 7.18
N MET A 139 16.09 13.06 7.12
CA MET A 139 15.30 13.17 5.89
C MET A 139 14.66 14.55 5.75
N PRO A 140 14.29 14.98 4.54
CA PRO A 140 13.60 16.25 4.33
C PRO A 140 12.25 16.32 5.08
N ASP A 141 11.87 17.50 5.54
CA ASP A 141 10.53 17.76 6.12
C ASP A 141 9.41 17.49 5.11
N SER A 142 9.70 17.60 3.81
CA SER A 142 8.77 17.30 2.72
C SER A 142 8.53 15.81 2.50
N ALA A 143 9.34 14.93 3.10
CA ALA A 143 9.18 13.49 2.94
C ALA A 143 7.85 13.02 3.55
N THR A 144 7.19 12.06 2.91
CA THR A 144 6.00 11.41 3.46
C THR A 144 6.34 10.02 4.00
N ILE A 145 5.96 9.75 5.24
CA ILE A 145 6.24 8.48 5.91
C ILE A 145 5.00 7.58 5.85
N ILE A 146 5.15 6.41 5.25
CA ILE A 146 4.20 5.31 5.25
C ILE A 146 4.51 4.42 6.47
N ASP A 147 3.79 4.64 7.57
CA ASP A 147 4.05 3.99 8.86
C ASP A 147 3.29 2.67 9.02
N PHE A 148 4.06 1.59 9.15
CA PHE A 148 3.58 0.24 9.42
C PHE A 148 3.82 -0.20 10.88
N SER A 149 4.51 0.61 11.67
CA SER A 149 4.88 0.28 13.05
C SER A 149 3.68 0.23 13.99
N ARG A 150 3.75 -0.60 15.04
CA ARG A 150 2.67 -0.76 16.03
C ARG A 150 3.27 -0.87 17.44
N PRO A 151 3.06 0.11 18.35
CA PRO A 151 2.35 1.39 18.15
C PRO A 151 2.99 2.29 17.09
N GLN A 152 2.22 3.24 16.57
CA GLN A 152 2.66 4.14 15.49
C GLN A 152 3.61 5.23 15.96
N ILE A 153 4.24 5.90 14.99
CA ILE A 153 4.88 7.19 15.23
C ILE A 153 3.79 8.15 15.74
N PRO A 154 4.00 8.83 16.88
CA PRO A 154 3.00 9.75 17.40
C PRO A 154 2.70 10.87 16.39
N ALA A 155 1.42 11.09 16.12
CA ALA A 155 0.99 12.24 15.34
C ALA A 155 1.50 13.52 16.03
N ASP A 156 2.08 14.44 15.27
CA ASP A 156 2.65 15.71 15.74
C ASP A 156 4.01 15.64 16.44
N ALA A 157 4.63 14.45 16.56
CA ALA A 157 6.00 14.36 17.09
C ALA A 157 7.09 14.79 16.09
N ILE A 158 6.74 14.89 14.79
CA ILE A 158 7.69 15.17 13.71
C ILE A 158 7.03 16.07 12.64
N ALA A 159 7.84 16.79 11.87
CA ALA A 159 7.39 17.70 10.83
C ALA A 159 6.84 16.97 9.59
N GLN A 160 7.38 15.78 9.30
CA GLN A 160 6.99 14.98 8.13
C GLN A 160 5.54 14.50 8.24
N LYS A 161 4.88 14.40 7.09
CA LYS A 161 3.55 13.81 7.00
C LYS A 161 3.63 12.30 7.26
N VAL A 162 2.92 11.82 8.28
CA VAL A 162 2.80 10.39 8.58
C VAL A 162 1.44 9.87 8.11
N VAL A 163 1.45 8.80 7.33
CA VAL A 163 0.25 8.08 6.89
C VAL A 163 0.35 6.60 7.25
N MET A 164 -0.78 5.94 7.52
CA MET A 164 -0.74 4.50 7.82
C MET A 164 -0.68 3.67 6.56
N GLY A 165 0.36 2.84 6.45
CA GLY A 165 0.55 1.98 5.27
C GLY A 165 -0.35 0.76 5.20
N ASN A 166 -0.94 0.32 6.32
CA ASN A 166 -1.63 -0.97 6.42
C ASN A 166 -3.16 -0.89 6.20
N ARG A 167 -3.62 0.19 5.57
CA ARG A 167 -5.05 0.48 5.36
C ARG A 167 -5.39 0.43 3.89
N VAL A 168 -6.32 -0.45 3.56
CA VAL A 168 -6.93 -0.51 2.22
C VAL A 168 -8.41 -0.21 2.32
N GLN A 169 -9.06 -0.09 1.17
CA GLN A 169 -10.50 0.04 1.09
C GLN A 169 -11.02 -0.70 -0.13
N ARG A 170 -12.31 -1.04 -0.07
CA ARG A 170 -13.07 -1.50 -1.22
C ARG A 170 -14.47 -0.96 -1.12
N ARG A 171 -14.95 -0.40 -2.22
CA ARG A 171 -16.32 0.10 -2.33
C ARG A 171 -17.34 -0.98 -1.93
N GLY A 172 -18.30 -0.60 -1.10
CA GLY A 172 -19.38 -1.48 -0.63
C GLY A 172 -18.96 -2.46 0.46
N ILE A 173 -17.72 -2.41 0.94
CA ILE A 173 -17.29 -3.12 2.14
C ILE A 173 -16.96 -2.10 3.22
N HIS A 174 -17.56 -2.26 4.38
CA HIS A 174 -17.26 -1.44 5.55
C HIS A 174 -17.55 -2.24 6.81
N PHE A 175 -16.90 -1.86 7.91
CA PHE A 175 -17.30 -2.34 9.21
C PHE A 175 -18.61 -1.69 9.64
N PHE A 176 -19.46 -2.46 10.33
CA PHE A 176 -20.64 -1.92 11.00
C PHE A 176 -20.25 -0.95 12.12
N MET A 177 -19.24 -1.33 12.92
CA MET A 177 -18.63 -0.48 13.95
C MET A 177 -17.22 -0.06 13.56
N LYS A 178 -16.81 1.13 13.98
CA LYS A 178 -15.45 1.64 13.75
C LYS A 178 -14.44 0.76 14.49
N LEU A 179 -13.35 0.35 13.83
CA LEU A 179 -12.23 -0.30 14.53
C LEU A 179 -11.52 0.70 15.46
N PRO A 180 -10.97 0.26 16.60
CA PRO A 180 -10.21 1.11 17.51
C PRO A 180 -8.91 1.60 16.86
N GLY A 181 -8.36 2.72 17.33
CA GLY A 181 -7.11 3.28 16.77
C GLY A 181 -7.33 4.15 15.53
N GLY A 182 -8.44 4.89 15.49
CA GLY A 182 -8.66 5.93 14.46
C GLY A 182 -9.01 5.43 13.06
N TRP A 183 -9.43 4.17 12.89
CA TRP A 183 -9.83 3.59 11.61
C TRP A 183 -11.15 4.16 11.10
N LYS A 184 -11.27 4.58 9.85
CA LYS A 184 -12.60 4.92 9.31
C LYS A 184 -13.39 3.64 9.02
N ARG A 185 -14.73 3.73 8.95
CA ARG A 185 -15.59 2.55 8.73
C ARG A 185 -15.31 1.80 7.41
N HIS A 186 -14.86 2.51 6.38
CA HIS A 186 -14.53 1.94 5.07
C HIS A 186 -13.08 1.42 4.98
N GLU A 187 -12.25 1.66 6.00
CA GLU A 187 -10.87 1.22 6.01
C GLU A 187 -10.80 -0.22 6.52
N LEU A 188 -10.12 -1.06 5.75
CA LEU A 188 -9.94 -2.48 5.99
C LEU A 188 -8.46 -2.76 6.29
N PRO A 189 -8.15 -3.64 7.27
CA PRO A 189 -6.78 -4.05 7.51
C PRO A 189 -6.19 -4.78 6.30
N ALA A 190 -5.05 -4.32 5.80
CA ALA A 190 -4.33 -4.96 4.70
C ALA A 190 -4.08 -6.46 4.94
N CYS A 191 -3.75 -6.83 6.17
CA CYS A 191 -3.54 -8.22 6.58
C CYS A 191 -4.78 -9.14 6.41
N SER A 192 -5.98 -8.57 6.32
CA SER A 192 -7.22 -9.31 6.09
C SER A 192 -7.57 -9.49 4.60
N MET A 193 -6.85 -8.80 3.70
CA MET A 193 -7.17 -8.86 2.27
C MET A 193 -7.15 -10.28 1.68
N PRO A 194 -6.18 -11.15 1.99
CA PRO A 194 -6.17 -12.50 1.42
C PRO A 194 -7.42 -13.32 1.74
N CYS A 195 -7.89 -13.27 2.98
CA CYS A 195 -9.10 -14.00 3.36
C CYS A 195 -10.37 -13.35 2.79
N LEU A 196 -10.39 -12.01 2.69
CA LEU A 196 -11.49 -11.29 2.02
C LEU A 196 -11.56 -11.64 0.53
N LEU A 197 -10.43 -11.62 -0.17
CA LEU A 197 -10.38 -11.98 -1.59
C LEU A 197 -10.84 -13.42 -1.80
N ALA A 198 -10.27 -14.37 -1.06
CA ALA A 198 -10.69 -15.77 -1.15
C ALA A 198 -12.18 -15.96 -0.85
N SER A 199 -12.73 -15.23 0.12
CA SER A 199 -14.17 -15.28 0.42
C SER A 199 -15.04 -14.64 -0.66
N LEU A 200 -14.55 -13.65 -1.39
CA LEU A 200 -15.30 -12.93 -2.41
C LEU A 200 -15.23 -13.61 -3.78
N THR A 201 -14.09 -14.21 -4.11
CA THR A 201 -13.83 -14.78 -5.45
C THR A 201 -13.86 -16.30 -5.47
N GLY A 202 -13.73 -16.95 -4.31
CA GLY A 202 -13.50 -18.39 -4.22
C GLY A 202 -12.09 -18.83 -4.68
N GLN A 203 -11.20 -17.88 -4.98
CA GLN A 203 -9.85 -18.13 -5.50
C GLN A 203 -8.78 -17.80 -4.46
N THR A 204 -7.70 -18.58 -4.46
CA THR A 204 -6.52 -18.33 -3.64
C THR A 204 -5.34 -18.00 -4.54
N ALA A 205 -4.67 -16.87 -4.29
CA ALA A 205 -3.49 -16.51 -5.05
C ALA A 205 -2.26 -17.32 -4.61
N ASN A 206 -1.52 -17.86 -5.57
CA ASN A 206 -0.32 -18.66 -5.32
C ASN A 206 0.94 -17.79 -5.19
N ASN A 207 0.91 -16.59 -5.78
CA ASN A 207 2.00 -15.63 -5.73
C ASN A 207 1.47 -14.19 -5.65
N LEU A 208 2.36 -13.24 -5.37
CA LEU A 208 1.99 -11.84 -5.18
C LEU A 208 1.46 -11.18 -6.47
N THR A 209 1.96 -11.53 -7.65
CA THR A 209 1.45 -10.97 -8.92
C THR A 209 0.00 -11.38 -9.16
N GLU A 210 -0.32 -12.66 -8.97
CA GLU A 210 -1.68 -13.17 -9.03
C GLU A 210 -2.57 -12.48 -7.99
N PHE A 211 -2.08 -12.34 -6.76
CA PHE A 211 -2.79 -11.63 -5.69
C PHE A 211 -3.13 -10.18 -6.08
N ARG A 212 -2.16 -9.43 -6.63
CA ARG A 212 -2.35 -8.05 -7.10
C ARG A 212 -3.41 -7.97 -8.20
N ASN A 213 -3.37 -8.89 -9.17
CA ASN A 213 -4.33 -8.93 -10.26
C ASN A 213 -5.76 -9.17 -9.74
N ILE A 214 -5.95 -10.14 -8.85
CA ILE A 214 -7.25 -10.42 -8.24
C ILE A 214 -7.70 -9.22 -7.38
N ALA A 215 -6.82 -8.63 -6.58
CA ALA A 215 -7.14 -7.47 -5.75
C ALA A 215 -7.59 -6.27 -6.60
N GLY A 216 -6.90 -6.00 -7.70
CA GLY A 216 -7.24 -4.95 -8.66
C GLY A 216 -8.58 -5.21 -9.38
N GLN A 217 -8.82 -6.43 -9.84
CA GLN A 217 -10.13 -6.83 -10.40
C GLN A 217 -11.28 -6.64 -9.42
N MET A 218 -11.00 -6.86 -8.14
CA MET A 218 -11.96 -6.66 -7.05
C MET A 218 -12.04 -5.20 -6.57
N ALA A 219 -11.34 -4.26 -7.22
CA ALA A 219 -11.32 -2.84 -6.91
C ALA A 219 -10.95 -2.54 -5.43
N PHE A 220 -9.96 -3.28 -4.91
CA PHE A 220 -9.25 -2.85 -3.71
C PHE A 220 -8.26 -1.74 -4.07
N GLU A 221 -8.18 -0.74 -3.19
CA GLU A 221 -7.30 0.42 -3.37
C GLU A 221 -6.73 0.83 -2.00
N THR A 222 -5.70 1.68 -1.99
CA THR A 222 -5.22 2.30 -0.75
C THR A 222 -6.31 3.17 -0.11
N ALA A 223 -6.39 3.17 1.22
CA ALA A 223 -7.30 4.06 1.96
C ALA A 223 -6.90 5.54 1.88
N LEU A 224 -5.68 5.84 1.41
CA LEU A 224 -5.19 7.21 1.26
C LEU A 224 -5.97 8.01 0.21
N ALA A 225 -6.57 7.34 -0.77
CA ALA A 225 -7.38 7.95 -1.82
C ALA A 225 -8.69 8.61 -1.30
N GLY A 226 -8.95 8.53 0.00
CA GLY A 226 -10.17 9.06 0.62
C GLY A 226 -11.35 8.10 0.47
N ALA A 227 -12.50 8.46 1.05
CA ALA A 227 -13.66 7.58 1.07
C ALA A 227 -14.08 7.16 -0.35
N PRO A 228 -14.46 5.89 -0.60
CA PRO A 228 -14.82 5.43 -1.93
C PRO A 228 -16.00 6.27 -2.45
N ALA A 229 -15.80 6.96 -3.57
CA ALA A 229 -16.82 7.84 -4.13
C ALA A 229 -18.10 7.04 -4.48
N PRO A 230 -19.30 7.59 -4.26
CA PRO A 230 -20.54 6.91 -4.65
C PRO A 230 -20.65 6.69 -6.18
N LEU A 231 -21.51 5.78 -6.63
CA LEU A 231 -21.40 5.12 -7.96
C LEU A 231 -21.62 6.13 -9.07
N HIS A 232 -22.57 7.01 -8.83
CA HIS A 232 -22.90 8.12 -9.70
C HIS A 232 -21.71 9.05 -9.92
N THR A 233 -20.88 9.30 -8.90
CA THR A 233 -19.71 10.18 -9.00
C THR A 233 -18.61 9.56 -9.85
N VAL A 234 -18.33 8.27 -9.67
CA VAL A 234 -17.32 7.54 -10.47
C VAL A 234 -17.75 7.39 -11.92
N MET A 235 -19.03 7.06 -12.18
CA MET A 235 -19.56 7.04 -13.55
C MET A 235 -19.45 8.40 -14.22
N ARG A 236 -19.79 9.48 -13.51
CA ARG A 236 -19.70 10.85 -14.03
C ARG A 236 -18.26 11.26 -14.33
N LEU A 237 -17.30 10.89 -13.48
CA LEU A 237 -15.87 11.12 -13.69
C LEU A 237 -15.32 10.31 -14.88
N ARG A 238 -15.73 9.05 -15.05
CA ARG A 238 -15.34 8.22 -16.21
C ARG A 238 -15.94 8.76 -17.50
N LEU A 239 -17.22 9.15 -17.50
CA LEU A 239 -17.87 9.80 -18.64
C LEU A 239 -17.17 11.11 -19.02
N ARG A 240 -16.74 11.90 -18.03
CA ARG A 240 -16.00 13.14 -18.26
C ARG A 240 -14.62 12.88 -18.86
N LYS A 241 -13.83 11.96 -18.29
CA LYS A 241 -12.53 11.56 -18.87
C LYS A 241 -12.67 11.02 -20.28
N PHE A 242 -13.68 10.18 -20.52
CA PHE A 242 -13.97 9.66 -21.86
C PHE A 242 -14.36 10.76 -22.85
N ALA A 243 -15.14 11.75 -22.40
CA ALA A 243 -15.48 12.92 -23.22
C ALA A 243 -14.26 13.81 -23.51
N GLU A 244 -13.34 13.96 -22.54
CA GLU A 244 -12.08 14.68 -22.71
C GLU A 244 -11.15 13.94 -23.70
N GLU A 245 -11.04 12.61 -23.62
CA GLU A 245 -10.29 11.78 -24.57
C GLU A 245 -10.87 11.82 -25.99
N ILE A 246 -12.20 11.76 -26.13
CA ILE A 246 -12.87 11.95 -27.43
C ILE A 246 -12.60 13.36 -27.98
N GLY A 247 -12.64 14.38 -27.12
CA GLY A 247 -12.33 15.76 -27.52
C GLY A 247 -10.91 15.91 -28.07
N ILE A 248 -9.93 15.25 -27.43
CA ILE A 248 -8.53 15.23 -27.88
C ILE A 248 -8.41 14.51 -29.23
N ILE A 249 -9.02 13.33 -29.38
CA ILE A 249 -8.99 12.55 -30.63
C ILE A 249 -9.65 13.33 -31.78
N ALA A 250 -10.80 13.95 -31.53
CA ALA A 250 -11.51 14.76 -32.51
C ALA A 250 -10.69 16.01 -32.92
N GLY A 251 -10.05 16.68 -31.97
CA GLY A 251 -9.16 17.81 -32.24
C GLY A 251 -7.94 17.41 -33.08
N PHE A 252 -7.34 16.26 -32.78
CA PHE A 252 -6.20 15.73 -33.53
C PHE A 252 -6.59 15.33 -34.97
N ALA A 253 -7.76 14.70 -35.14
CA ALA A 253 -8.31 14.38 -36.46
C ALA A 253 -8.59 15.65 -37.29
N LEU A 254 -9.17 16.69 -36.68
CA LEU A 254 -9.42 17.97 -37.34
C LEU A 254 -8.13 18.69 -37.76
N PHE A 255 -7.08 18.63 -36.92
CA PHE A 255 -5.78 19.18 -37.23
C PHE A 255 -5.12 18.49 -38.43
N ILE A 256 -5.19 17.15 -38.49
CA ILE A 256 -4.69 16.38 -39.64
C ILE A 256 -5.48 16.72 -40.91
N LEU A 257 -6.80 16.84 -40.82
CA LEU A 257 -7.66 17.22 -41.96
C LEU A 257 -7.37 18.63 -42.47
N LYS A 258 -7.16 19.61 -41.59
CA LYS A 258 -6.80 20.98 -41.99
C LYS A 258 -5.43 21.07 -42.67
N ASN A 259 -4.46 20.27 -42.22
CA ASN A 259 -3.11 20.26 -42.80
C ASN A 259 -2.97 19.40 -44.07
N ARG A 260 -4.03 18.68 -44.47
CA ARG A 260 -4.08 17.90 -45.72
C ARG A 260 -4.88 18.58 -46.83
N LEU A 261 -5.48 19.74 -46.58
CA LEU A 261 -6.09 20.53 -47.64
C LEU A 261 -4.97 21.22 -48.43
N PRO A 262 -4.82 20.92 -49.73
CA PRO A 262 -3.81 21.60 -50.54
C PRO A 262 -4.10 23.10 -50.55
N ALA A 263 -3.05 23.90 -50.35
CA ALA A 263 -3.12 25.33 -50.55
C ALA A 263 -3.65 25.58 -51.96
N THR A 264 -4.90 26.03 -52.04
CA THR A 264 -5.48 26.50 -53.30
C THR A 264 -4.76 27.79 -53.63
N THR A 265 -3.73 27.68 -54.45
CA THR A 265 -3.04 28.81 -55.09
C THR A 265 -4.06 29.62 -55.87
N ARG A 266 -4.21 30.89 -55.48
CA ARG A 266 -4.82 31.94 -56.29
C ARG A 266 -3.95 32.28 -57.48
#